data_AF-C5TA82-F1
#
_entry.id   AF-C5TA82-F1
#
_cell.length_a   1.000
_cell.length_b   1.000
_cell.length_c   1.000
_cell.angle_alpha   90.00
_cell.angle_beta   90.00
_cell.angle_gamma   90.00
#
_symmetry.space_group_name_H-M   'P 1'
#
loop_
_entity.id
_entity.type
_entity.pdbx_description
1 polymer ?
#
loop_
_entity_poly.entity_id
_entity_poly.type
_entity_poly.pdbx_seq_one_letter_code
_entity_poly.pdbx_strand_id
1 'polypeptide(L)'
;PADVLLSLAPKSVTAPVAMGVAAQIGGVPALAAVFAVLTGMVGALSGKFLFDLLRVGTDGPGMMARGFALGTASHGIGAAQALQSDADAGAYAGLALGLQVVLAALLMPLAFRLF
;
A
#
# COMPACT_ATOMS: atom_id res chain seq x y z
N PRO A 1 19.73 4.83 16.15
CA PRO A 1 20.54 4.06 15.17
C PRO A 1 20.16 4.48 13.74
N ALA A 2 21.14 4.76 12.87
CA ALA A 2 20.89 5.31 11.53
C ALA A 2 20.26 4.26 10.57
N ASP A 3 20.69 3.01 10.68
CA ASP A 3 20.15 1.83 10.01
C ASP A 3 18.64 1.63 10.25
N VAL A 4 18.16 1.86 11.48
CA VAL A 4 16.73 1.79 11.80
C VAL A 4 15.94 2.89 11.08
N LEU A 5 16.47 4.10 11.01
CA LEU A 5 15.84 5.21 10.28
C LEU A 5 15.81 4.96 8.77
N LEU A 6 16.89 4.39 8.21
CA LEU A 6 16.94 3.98 6.81
C LEU A 6 15.93 2.87 6.51
N SER A 7 15.72 1.94 7.46
CA SER A 7 14.70 0.88 7.33
C SER A 7 13.26 1.42 7.32
N LEU A 8 13.01 2.58 7.91
CA LEU A 8 11.71 3.26 7.90
C LEU A 8 11.39 3.95 6.58
N ALA A 9 12.41 4.35 5.81
CA ALA A 9 12.22 5.15 4.60
C ALA A 9 11.26 4.50 3.58
N PRO A 10 11.34 3.18 3.28
CA PRO A 10 10.42 2.54 2.35
C PRO A 10 9.15 1.96 3.01
N LYS A 11 8.75 2.40 4.20
CA LYS A 11 7.57 1.85 4.91
C LYS A 11 6.24 1.95 4.14
N SER A 12 6.18 2.81 3.12
CA SER A 12 4.96 3.11 2.36
C SER A 12 4.86 2.33 1.04
N VAL A 13 5.68 1.28 0.86
CA VAL A 13 5.55 0.33 -0.26
C VAL A 13 5.25 -1.08 0.26
N THR A 14 5.05 -2.05 -0.64
CA THR A 14 4.84 -3.45 -0.25
C THR A 14 6.09 -4.04 0.41
N ALA A 15 5.91 -4.98 1.35
CA ALA A 15 7.00 -5.55 2.13
C ALA A 15 8.18 -6.07 1.29
N PRO A 16 7.99 -6.80 0.16
CA PRO A 16 9.11 -7.24 -0.67
C PRO A 16 9.89 -6.07 -1.29
N VAL A 17 9.18 -5.03 -1.74
CA VAL A 17 9.82 -3.83 -2.32
C VAL A 17 10.56 -3.07 -1.22
N ALA A 18 9.97 -2.94 -0.03
CA ALA A 18 10.58 -2.25 1.10
C ALA A 18 11.88 -2.93 1.54
N MET A 19 11.88 -4.28 1.61
CA MET A 19 13.07 -5.07 1.88
C MET A 19 14.18 -4.84 0.84
N GLY A 20 13.83 -4.84 -0.44
CA GLY A 20 14.78 -4.61 -1.53
C GLY A 20 15.41 -3.21 -1.48
N VAL A 21 14.59 -2.18 -1.25
CA VAL A 21 15.08 -0.80 -1.11
C VAL A 21 15.96 -0.66 0.13
N ALA A 22 15.54 -1.20 1.28
CA ALA A 22 16.31 -1.13 2.52
C ALA A 22 17.70 -1.76 2.37
N ALA A 23 17.81 -2.92 1.68
CA ALA A 23 19.09 -3.55 1.40
C ALA A 23 20.04 -2.67 0.56
N GLN A 24 19.49 -1.83 -0.33
CA GLN A 24 20.27 -0.92 -1.19
C GLN A 24 20.74 0.33 -0.44
N ILE A 25 19.95 0.84 0.51
CA ILE A 25 20.23 2.10 1.22
C ILE A 25 20.91 1.90 2.59
N GLY A 26 21.35 0.68 2.92
CA GLY A 26 22.02 0.37 4.19
C GLY A 26 21.08 0.23 5.40
N GLY A 27 19.79 -0.01 5.17
CA GLY A 27 18.82 -0.38 6.20
C GLY A 27 18.78 -1.88 6.47
N VAL A 28 17.96 -2.29 7.44
CA VAL A 28 17.71 -3.68 7.82
C VAL A 28 16.43 -4.15 7.11
N PRO A 29 16.50 -5.10 6.15
CA PRO A 29 15.33 -5.55 5.39
C PRO A 29 14.19 -6.07 6.26
N ALA A 30 14.51 -6.82 7.33
CA ALA A 30 13.50 -7.33 8.26
C ALA A 30 12.70 -6.20 8.94
N LEU A 31 13.36 -5.11 9.34
CA LEU A 31 12.66 -3.95 9.92
C LEU A 31 11.82 -3.22 8.86
N ALA A 32 12.33 -3.09 7.64
CA ALA A 32 11.57 -2.48 6.54
C ALA A 32 10.28 -3.26 6.23
N ALA A 33 10.33 -4.59 6.25
CA ALA A 33 9.14 -5.43 6.11
C ALA A 33 8.13 -5.17 7.24
N VAL A 34 8.60 -5.11 8.49
CA VAL A 34 7.75 -4.80 9.66
C VAL A 34 7.09 -3.44 9.51
N PHE A 35 7.84 -2.39 9.16
CA PHE A 35 7.28 -1.05 8.98
C PHE A 35 6.29 -0.96 7.80
N ALA A 36 6.53 -1.70 6.73
CA ALA A 36 5.60 -1.82 5.61
C ALA A 36 4.27 -2.47 6.03
N VAL A 37 4.35 -3.57 6.78
CA VAL A 37 3.16 -4.25 7.33
C VAL A 37 2.40 -3.34 8.29
N LEU A 38 3.10 -2.69 9.24
CA LEU A 38 2.47 -1.77 10.19
C LEU A 38 1.76 -0.62 9.47
N THR A 39 2.41 -0.03 8.46
CA THR A 39 1.80 1.05 7.67
C THR A 39 0.55 0.56 6.93
N GLY A 40 0.61 -0.60 6.30
CA GLY A 40 -0.54 -1.22 5.64
C GLY A 40 -1.69 -1.55 6.61
N MET A 41 -1.37 -2.07 7.80
CA MET A 41 -2.35 -2.35 8.85
C MET A 41 -3.04 -1.07 9.34
N VAL A 42 -2.29 0.00 9.61
CA VAL A 42 -2.86 1.27 10.07
C VAL A 42 -3.87 1.80 9.06
N GLY A 43 -3.55 1.78 7.77
CA GLY A 43 -4.48 2.23 6.74
C GLY A 43 -5.70 1.30 6.59
N ALA A 44 -5.52 -0.02 6.67
CA ALA A 44 -6.63 -0.98 6.59
C ALA A 44 -7.61 -0.84 7.78
N LEU A 45 -7.09 -0.62 8.99
CA LEU A 45 -7.89 -0.45 10.21
C LEU A 45 -8.58 0.91 10.27
N SER A 46 -7.90 1.98 9.83
CA SER A 46 -8.45 3.34 9.86
C SER A 46 -9.35 3.65 8.67
N GLY A 47 -9.28 2.88 7.58
CA GLY A 47 -9.96 3.18 6.31
C GLY A 47 -11.46 3.39 6.46
N LYS A 48 -12.17 2.46 7.13
CA LYS A 48 -13.63 2.61 7.35
C LYS A 48 -13.97 3.91 8.08
N PHE A 49 -13.30 4.18 9.19
CA PHE A 49 -13.53 5.39 9.99
C PHE A 49 -13.27 6.64 9.14
N LEU A 50 -12.17 6.66 8.39
CA LEU A 50 -11.80 7.79 7.55
C LEU A 50 -12.80 8.02 6.41
N PHE A 51 -13.27 6.95 5.75
CA PHE A 51 -14.28 7.06 4.70
C PHE A 51 -15.62 7.53 5.22
N ASP A 52 -16.04 7.06 6.40
CA ASP A 52 -17.28 7.49 7.03
C ASP A 52 -17.18 8.98 7.45
N LEU A 53 -16.02 9.40 8.00
CA LEU A 53 -15.73 10.80 8.34
C LEU A 53 -15.74 11.71 7.11
N LEU A 54 -15.18 11.25 5.99
CA LEU A 54 -15.17 11.94 4.71
C LEU A 54 -16.50 11.82 3.93
N ARG A 55 -17.49 11.10 4.48
CA ARG A 55 -18.79 10.84 3.86
C ARG A 55 -18.70 10.20 2.47
N VAL A 56 -17.71 9.34 2.25
CA VAL A 56 -17.65 8.50 1.05
C VAL A 56 -18.86 7.55 1.10
N GLY A 57 -19.64 7.46 0.03
CA GLY A 57 -20.81 6.61 -0.02
C GLY A 57 -20.50 5.12 0.20
N THR A 58 -21.55 4.35 0.49
CA THR A 58 -21.52 2.87 0.50
C THR A 58 -22.38 2.29 -0.63
N ASP A 59 -22.82 3.15 -1.55
CA ASP A 59 -23.39 2.79 -2.84
C ASP A 59 -22.29 2.28 -3.79
N GLY A 60 -22.66 1.72 -4.95
CA GLY A 60 -21.69 1.13 -5.90
C GLY A 60 -20.47 2.03 -6.20
N PRO A 61 -20.65 3.31 -6.58
CA PRO A 61 -19.54 4.26 -6.76
C PRO A 61 -18.71 4.49 -5.50
N GLY A 62 -19.35 4.52 -4.33
CA GLY A 62 -18.70 4.66 -3.03
C GLY A 62 -17.81 3.46 -2.71
N MET A 63 -18.31 2.23 -2.90
CA MET A 63 -17.55 1.00 -2.66
C MET A 63 -16.37 0.86 -3.63
N MET A 64 -16.55 1.29 -4.88
CA MET A 64 -15.47 1.50 -5.86
C MET A 64 -14.33 2.36 -5.29
N ALA A 65 -14.68 3.55 -4.82
CA ALA A 65 -13.72 4.53 -4.32
C ALA A 65 -13.03 4.06 -3.04
N ARG A 66 -13.81 3.51 -2.09
CA ARG A 66 -13.29 2.94 -0.83
C ARG A 66 -12.31 1.80 -1.10
N GLY A 67 -12.68 0.89 -2.00
CA GLY A 67 -11.86 -0.26 -2.40
C GLY A 67 -10.55 0.17 -3.04
N PHE A 68 -10.63 0.99 -4.09
CA PHE A 68 -9.44 1.48 -4.79
C PHE A 68 -8.48 2.22 -3.83
N ALA A 69 -9.02 3.13 -3.00
CA ALA A 69 -8.24 3.88 -2.03
C ALA A 69 -7.56 2.98 -0.99
N LEU A 70 -8.29 1.98 -0.44
CA LEU A 70 -7.72 1.00 0.50
C LEU A 70 -6.60 0.18 -0.14
N GLY A 71 -6.81 -0.32 -1.36
CA GLY A 71 -5.81 -1.08 -2.10
C GLY A 71 -4.53 -0.29 -2.38
N THR A 72 -4.66 0.98 -2.79
CA THR A 72 -3.51 1.86 -3.04
C THR A 72 -2.77 2.23 -1.75
N ALA A 73 -3.49 2.66 -0.71
CA ALA A 73 -2.87 3.23 0.49
C ALA A 73 -2.37 2.18 1.48
N SER A 74 -2.99 1.00 1.51
CA SER A 74 -2.75 -0.05 2.51
C SER A 74 -2.26 -1.36 1.89
N HIS A 75 -1.92 -1.33 0.61
CA HIS A 75 -1.37 -2.45 -0.14
C HIS A 75 -2.26 -3.71 -0.08
N GLY A 76 -1.64 -4.89 -0.13
CA GLY A 76 -2.31 -6.19 -0.02
C GLY A 76 -3.18 -6.34 1.22
N ILE A 77 -2.79 -5.75 2.35
CA ILE A 77 -3.54 -5.82 3.60
C ILE A 77 -4.85 -5.05 3.47
N GLY A 78 -4.81 -3.84 2.90
CA GLY A 78 -6.00 -3.06 2.59
C GLY A 78 -6.95 -3.74 1.60
N ALA A 79 -6.39 -4.35 0.55
CA ALA A 79 -7.20 -5.07 -0.42
C ALA A 79 -7.88 -6.31 0.17
N ALA A 80 -7.16 -7.07 1.02
CA ALA A 80 -7.75 -8.19 1.76
C ALA A 80 -8.85 -7.72 2.72
N GLN A 81 -8.69 -6.56 3.35
CA GLN A 81 -9.71 -5.97 4.22
C GLN A 81 -10.92 -5.47 3.42
N ALA A 82 -10.71 -4.83 2.27
CA ALA A 82 -11.78 -4.36 1.38
C ALA A 82 -12.61 -5.53 0.87
N LEU A 83 -11.95 -6.62 0.42
CA LEU A 83 -12.61 -7.84 -0.06
C LEU A 83 -13.44 -8.53 1.02
N GLN A 84 -12.99 -8.50 2.27
CA GLN A 84 -13.77 -9.03 3.40
C GLN A 84 -15.01 -8.17 3.71
N SER A 85 -14.96 -6.87 3.43
CA SER A 85 -16.09 -5.97 3.68
C SER A 85 -17.14 -6.00 2.57
N ASP A 86 -16.73 -6.11 1.32
CA ASP A 86 -17.59 -6.03 0.15
C ASP A 86 -16.87 -6.51 -1.13
N ALA A 87 -17.61 -7.19 -2.01
CA ALA A 87 -17.04 -7.78 -3.21
C ALA A 87 -16.56 -6.73 -4.23
N ASP A 88 -17.32 -5.65 -4.44
CA ASP A 88 -16.96 -4.59 -5.37
C ASP A 88 -15.74 -3.82 -4.84
N ALA A 89 -15.76 -3.43 -3.56
CA ALA A 89 -14.59 -2.80 -2.94
C ALA A 89 -13.34 -3.68 -3.04
N GLY A 90 -13.47 -4.99 -2.84
CA GLY A 90 -12.39 -5.95 -3.05
C GLY A 90 -11.87 -5.97 -4.49
N ALA A 91 -12.76 -5.98 -5.49
CA ALA A 91 -12.39 -5.97 -6.90
C ALA A 91 -11.58 -4.71 -7.27
N TYR A 92 -12.04 -3.53 -6.83
CA TYR A 92 -11.34 -2.27 -7.09
C TYR A 92 -10.04 -2.11 -6.30
N ALA A 93 -9.95 -2.69 -5.11
CA ALA A 93 -8.69 -2.78 -4.38
C ALA A 93 -7.67 -3.69 -5.10
N GLY A 94 -8.14 -4.79 -5.70
CA GLY A 94 -7.33 -5.65 -6.56
C GLY A 94 -6.83 -4.93 -7.81
N LEU A 95 -7.69 -4.14 -8.45
CA LEU A 95 -7.31 -3.28 -9.58
C LEU A 95 -6.23 -2.26 -9.18
N ALA A 96 -6.37 -1.61 -8.02
CA ALA A 96 -5.38 -0.69 -7.50
C ALA A 96 -4.00 -1.35 -7.30
N LEU A 97 -3.97 -2.59 -6.78
CA LEU A 97 -2.73 -3.35 -6.64
C LEU A 97 -2.11 -3.75 -7.97
N GLY A 98 -2.94 -4.23 -8.92
CA GLY A 98 -2.48 -4.57 -10.26
C GLY A 98 -1.86 -3.35 -10.95
N LEU A 99 -2.51 -2.20 -10.86
CA LEU A 99 -2.00 -0.95 -11.41
C LEU A 99 -0.70 -0.52 -10.73
N GLN A 100 -0.61 -0.64 -9.40
CA GLN A 100 0.62 -0.32 -8.66
C GLN A 100 1.81 -1.18 -9.14
N VAL A 101 1.61 -2.48 -9.38
CA VAL A 101 2.66 -3.38 -9.89
C VAL A 101 3.06 -3.00 -11.31
N VAL A 102 2.09 -2.76 -12.20
CA VAL A 102 2.35 -2.37 -13.59
C VAL A 102 3.12 -1.06 -13.66
N LEU A 103 2.68 -0.05 -12.89
CA LEU A 103 3.36 1.24 -12.83
C LEU A 103 4.77 1.11 -12.26
N ALA A 104 4.96 0.36 -11.18
CA ALA A 104 6.30 0.13 -10.62
C ALA A 104 7.22 -0.56 -11.63
N ALA A 105 6.73 -1.60 -12.33
CA ALA A 105 7.51 -2.34 -13.32
C ALA A 105 7.95 -1.48 -14.53
N LEU A 106 7.12 -0.51 -14.93
CA LEU A 106 7.42 0.38 -16.05
C LEU A 106 8.24 1.60 -15.64
N LEU A 107 7.88 2.24 -14.53
CA LEU A 107 8.48 3.52 -14.10
C LEU A 107 9.83 3.33 -13.41
N MET A 108 10.02 2.24 -12.66
CA MET A 108 11.28 2.01 -11.93
C MET A 108 12.48 1.89 -12.88
N PRO A 109 12.47 1.06 -13.95
CA PRO A 109 13.58 1.02 -14.90
C PRO A 109 13.84 2.35 -15.61
N LEU A 110 12.79 3.13 -15.88
CA LEU A 110 12.92 4.43 -16.53
C LEU A 110 13.56 5.47 -15.59
N ALA A 111 13.15 5.49 -14.33
CA ALA A 111 13.74 6.35 -13.31
C ALA A 111 15.23 6.03 -13.11
N PHE A 112 15.61 4.75 -13.06
CA PHE A 112 17.02 4.33 -12.98
C PHE A 112 17.87 4.67 -14.21
N ARG A 113 17.26 4.99 -15.36
CA ARG A 113 18.00 5.47 -16.53
C ARG A 113 18.18 6.99 -16.54
N LEU A 114 17.38 7.71 -15.76
CA LEU A 114 17.38 9.18 -15.70
C LEU A 114 18.25 9.75 -14.57
N PHE A 115 18.59 8.93 -13.56
CA PHE A 115 19.43 9.26 -12.40
C PHE A 115 20.59 8.28 -12.30
#